data_AF-A0A1F8TME8-F1
#
_entry.id   AF-A0A1F8TME8-F1
#
_cell.length_a   1.000
_cell.length_b   1.000
_cell.length_c   1.000
_cell.angle_alpha   90.00
_cell.angle_beta   90.00
_cell.angle_gamma   90.00
#
_symmetry.space_group_name_H-M   'P 1'
#
loop_
_entity.id
_entity.type
_entity.pdbx_description
1 polymer ?
#
loop_
_entity_poly.entity_id
_entity_poly.type
_entity_poly.pdbx_seq_one_letter_code
_entity_poly.pdbx_strand_id
1 'polypeptide(L)'
;MPNPRETLREQALLFTRDSLGTRLDLLLADTPYDVTAIQRGRDVEIQPGFKVRLCTPEDLIIYKLISTRLRDHEDARSVIRRQGNSLDDDYMINWLQQFEKALNDSTLVAEYQSLRREYKGN
;
A
#
# COMPACT_ATOMS: atom_id res chain seq x y z
N MET A 1 -22.85 -11.78 14.74
CA MET A 1 -21.59 -11.60 13.97
C MET A 1 -20.58 -12.60 14.51
N PRO A 2 -19.76 -13.24 13.66
CA PRO A 2 -18.67 -14.09 14.14
C PRO A 2 -17.74 -13.30 15.06
N ASN A 3 -17.00 -14.01 15.92
CA ASN A 3 -16.06 -13.39 16.84
C ASN A 3 -14.98 -12.64 16.04
N PRO A 4 -14.74 -11.33 16.28
CA PRO A 4 -13.76 -10.55 15.52
C PRO A 4 -12.34 -11.16 15.51
N ARG A 5 -11.95 -11.85 16.60
CA ARG A 5 -10.65 -12.53 16.68
C ARG A 5 -10.58 -13.79 15.82
N GLU A 6 -11.69 -14.51 15.69
CA GLU A 6 -11.78 -15.70 14.81
C GLU A 6 -11.75 -15.26 13.35
N THR A 7 -12.53 -14.23 12.98
CA THR A 7 -12.53 -13.68 11.62
C THR A 7 -11.14 -13.22 11.18
N LEU A 8 -10.39 -12.50 12.02
CA LEU A 8 -9.02 -12.11 11.70
C LEU A 8 -8.07 -13.31 11.53
N ARG A 9 -8.25 -14.38 12.31
CA ARG A 9 -7.41 -15.59 12.20
C ARG A 9 -7.72 -16.41 10.96
N GLU A 10 -8.98 -16.48 10.57
CA GLU A 10 -9.43 -17.32 9.45
C GLU A 10 -9.31 -16.62 8.10
N GLN A 11 -9.55 -15.31 8.06
CA GLN A 11 -9.69 -14.55 6.81
C GLN A 11 -8.60 -13.48 6.63
N ALA A 12 -7.80 -13.20 7.65
CA ALA A 12 -6.86 -12.08 7.73
C ALA A 12 -7.48 -10.68 7.54
N LEU A 13 -8.77 -10.57 7.22
CA LEU A 13 -9.50 -9.31 7.09
C LEU A 13 -10.64 -9.20 8.10
N LEU A 14 -10.83 -8.02 8.64
CA LEU A 14 -11.98 -7.67 9.48
C LEU A 14 -12.49 -6.28 9.12
N PHE A 15 -13.77 -6.22 8.75
CA PHE A 15 -14.51 -4.98 8.57
C PHE A 15 -15.34 -4.71 9.82
N THR A 16 -15.13 -3.58 10.45
CA THR A 16 -15.81 -3.22 11.70
C THR A 16 -16.08 -1.72 11.79
N ARG A 17 -16.65 -1.27 12.91
CA ARG A 17 -16.83 0.14 13.24
C ARG A 17 -16.34 0.43 14.66
N ASP A 18 -15.82 1.64 14.88
CA ASP A 18 -15.55 2.12 16.24
C ASP A 18 -16.84 2.52 16.97
N SER A 19 -16.71 3.00 18.21
CA SER A 19 -17.84 3.48 19.02
C SER A 19 -18.53 4.72 18.46
N LEU A 20 -17.90 5.44 17.54
CA LEU A 20 -18.45 6.61 16.86
C LEU A 20 -19.09 6.25 15.49
N GLY A 21 -19.05 4.97 15.10
CA GLY A 21 -19.57 4.49 13.82
C GLY A 21 -18.58 4.61 12.64
N THR A 22 -17.34 5.03 12.88
CA THR A 22 -16.27 5.12 11.87
C THR A 22 -15.95 3.74 11.34
N ARG A 23 -15.99 3.54 10.01
CA ARG A 23 -15.62 2.25 9.40
C ARG A 23 -14.12 2.01 9.54
N LEU A 24 -13.77 0.84 10.04
CA LEU A 24 -12.40 0.35 10.16
C LEU A 24 -12.26 -0.93 9.32
N ASP A 25 -11.26 -0.93 8.45
CA ASP A 25 -10.87 -2.09 7.67
C ASP A 25 -9.50 -2.54 8.20
N LEU A 26 -9.45 -3.73 8.79
CA LEU A 26 -8.25 -4.29 9.39
C LEU A 26 -7.76 -5.45 8.55
N LEU A 27 -6.50 -5.40 8.13
CA LEU A 27 -5.77 -6.48 7.48
C LEU A 27 -4.66 -6.94 8.41
N LEU A 28 -4.62 -8.23 8.71
CA LEU A 28 -3.52 -8.83 9.45
C LEU A 28 -2.35 -9.06 8.47
N ALA A 29 -1.16 -8.60 8.84
CA ALA A 29 0.05 -8.84 8.07
C ALA A 29 0.31 -10.35 7.98
N ASP A 30 0.38 -10.87 6.76
CA ASP A 30 0.50 -12.31 6.49
C ASP A 30 1.72 -12.61 5.59
N THR A 31 2.27 -11.60 4.92
CA THR A 31 3.39 -11.75 4.00
C THR A 31 4.67 -11.06 4.51
N PRO A 32 5.86 -11.48 4.03
CA PRO A 32 7.11 -10.73 4.26
C PRO A 32 7.04 -9.27 3.80
N TYR A 33 6.24 -9.00 2.77
CA TYR A 33 5.99 -7.65 2.30
C TYR A 33 5.23 -6.82 3.33
N ASP A 34 4.13 -7.35 3.89
CA ASP A 34 3.33 -6.62 4.88
C ASP A 34 4.16 -6.23 6.10
N VAL A 35 4.99 -7.16 6.59
CA VAL A 35 5.92 -6.89 7.70
C VAL A 35 6.89 -5.77 7.32
N THR A 36 7.46 -5.81 6.12
CA THR A 36 8.38 -4.80 5.61
C THR A 36 7.71 -3.42 5.50
N ALA A 37 6.52 -3.35 4.93
CA ALA A 37 5.76 -2.12 4.75
C ALA A 37 5.38 -1.48 6.11
N ILE A 38 4.99 -2.29 7.10
CA ILE A 38 4.70 -1.83 8.46
C ILE A 38 5.98 -1.30 9.14
N GLN A 39 7.10 -2.01 9.02
CA GLN A 39 8.38 -1.61 9.59
C GLN A 39 8.89 -0.30 8.98
N ARG A 40 8.76 -0.15 7.66
CA ARG A 40 9.14 1.07 6.91
C ARG A 40 8.22 2.26 7.18
N GLY A 41 7.10 2.07 7.86
CA GLY A 41 6.19 3.15 8.21
C GLY A 41 6.91 4.35 8.83
N ARG A 42 6.28 5.51 8.77
CA ARG A 42 6.82 6.75 9.32
C ARG A 42 5.77 7.46 10.16
N ASP A 43 6.22 8.08 11.24
CA ASP A 43 5.34 8.88 12.08
C ASP A 43 5.09 10.21 11.38
N VAL A 44 3.82 10.49 11.11
CA VAL A 44 3.36 11.74 10.50
C VAL A 44 2.51 12.46 11.52
N GLU A 45 2.91 13.69 11.83
CA GLU A 45 2.11 14.57 12.68
C GLU A 45 0.95 15.14 11.87
N ILE A 46 -0.27 14.79 12.25
CA ILE A 46 -1.48 15.25 11.55
C ILE A 46 -2.17 16.42 12.27
N GLN A 47 -1.90 16.56 13.57
CA GLN A 47 -2.29 17.70 14.41
C GLN A 47 -1.20 17.91 15.46
N PRO A 48 -1.06 19.10 16.04
CA PRO A 48 -0.06 19.36 17.07
C PRO A 48 -0.11 18.34 18.21
N GLY A 49 0.99 17.59 18.39
CA GLY A 49 1.10 16.55 19.41
C GLY A 49 0.43 15.21 19.08
N PHE A 50 -0.18 15.05 17.90
CA PHE A 50 -0.85 13.83 17.47
C PHE A 50 -0.19 13.25 16.20
N LYS A 51 0.55 12.16 16.40
CA LYS A 51 1.25 11.43 15.35
C LYS A 51 0.55 10.13 15.00
N VAL A 52 0.48 9.84 13.71
CA VAL A 52 -0.01 8.56 13.18
C VAL A 52 1.11 7.92 12.38
N ARG A 53 1.32 6.63 12.57
CA ARG A 53 2.26 5.87 11.75
C ARG A 53 1.60 5.49 10.44
N LEU A 54 2.12 6.04 9.34
CA LEU A 54 1.63 5.80 7.98
C LEU A 54 2.66 4.99 7.20
N CYS A 55 2.21 4.19 6.24
CA CYS A 55 3.11 3.54 5.28
C CYS A 55 3.91 4.59 4.48
N THR A 56 5.02 4.14 3.89
CA THR A 56 5.77 4.99 2.96
C THR A 56 4.95 5.25 1.69
N PRO A 57 5.22 6.33 0.96
CA PRO A 57 4.59 6.53 -0.35
C PRO A 57 4.83 5.37 -1.31
N GLU A 58 6.02 4.77 -1.30
CA GLU A 58 6.38 3.58 -2.07
C GLU A 58 5.44 2.42 -1.75
N ASP A 59 5.29 2.11 -0.45
CA ASP A 59 4.45 0.99 -0.02
C ASP A 59 2.98 1.22 -0.34
N LEU A 60 2.50 2.47 -0.23
CA LEU A 60 1.16 2.83 -0.65
C LEU A 60 0.96 2.58 -2.17
N ILE A 61 1.94 2.94 -3.00
CA ILE A 61 1.87 2.71 -4.45
C ILE A 61 1.86 1.22 -4.76
N ILE A 62 2.72 0.41 -4.13
CA ILE A 62 2.77 -1.04 -4.37
C ILE A 62 1.42 -1.68 -4.04
N TYR A 63 0.85 -1.42 -2.85
CA TYR A 63 -0.47 -1.96 -2.49
C TYR A 63 -1.58 -1.54 -3.46
N LYS A 64 -1.47 -0.35 -4.06
CA LYS A 64 -2.42 0.16 -5.04
C LYS A 64 -2.27 -0.53 -6.40
N LEU A 65 -1.04 -0.78 -6.86
CA LEU A 65 -0.77 -1.44 -8.15
C LEU A 65 -1.10 -2.94 -8.14
N ILE A 66 -0.93 -3.63 -7.00
CA ILE A 66 -1.29 -5.06 -6.90
C ILE A 66 -2.80 -5.29 -6.69
N SER A 67 -3.58 -4.22 -6.53
CA SER A 67 -5.04 -4.30 -6.37
C SER A 67 -5.72 -4.51 -7.71
N THR A 68 -6.71 -5.40 -7.77
CA THR A 68 -7.50 -5.65 -9.00
C THR A 68 -8.49 -4.53 -9.35
N ARG A 69 -8.56 -3.46 -8.55
CA ARG A 69 -9.51 -2.37 -8.74
C ARG A 69 -8.87 -1.25 -9.57
N LEU A 70 -9.43 -0.99 -10.75
CA LEU A 70 -8.96 0.08 -11.66
C LEU A 70 -8.78 1.46 -11.01
N ARG A 71 -9.60 1.82 -10.00
CA ARG A 71 -9.47 3.10 -9.28
C ARG A 71 -8.19 3.19 -8.43
N ASP A 72 -7.68 2.07 -7.95
CA ASP A 72 -6.46 2.05 -7.15
C ASP A 72 -5.22 2.43 -7.98
N HIS A 73 -5.21 2.11 -9.28
CA HIS A 73 -4.13 2.51 -10.19
C HIS A 73 -4.07 4.04 -10.42
N GLU A 74 -5.22 4.71 -10.51
CA GLU A 74 -5.26 6.19 -10.59
C GLU A 74 -4.78 6.86 -9.28
N ASP A 75 -5.09 6.26 -8.12
CA ASP A 75 -4.56 6.73 -6.84
C ASP A 75 -3.03 6.58 -6.79
N ALA A 76 -2.48 5.44 -7.23
CA ALA A 76 -1.04 5.22 -7.35
C ALA A 76 -0.38 6.29 -8.24
N ARG A 77 -0.98 6.59 -9.39
CA ARG A 77 -0.52 7.66 -10.30
C ARG A 77 -0.45 9.02 -9.61
N SER A 78 -1.46 9.38 -8.85
CA SER A 78 -1.50 10.65 -8.10
C SER A 78 -0.38 10.74 -7.06
N VAL A 79 -0.10 9.63 -6.35
CA VAL A 79 1.01 9.55 -5.39
C VAL A 79 2.35 9.65 -6.11
N ILE A 80 2.55 8.92 -7.21
CA ILE A 80 3.78 8.97 -8.01
C ILE A 80 4.09 10.38 -8.47
N ARG A 81 3.08 11.08 -9.01
CA ARG A 81 3.21 12.48 -9.45
C ARG A 81 3.61 13.41 -8.30
N ARG A 82 3.04 13.22 -7.11
CA ARG A 82 3.31 14.07 -5.95
C ARG A 82 4.69 13.84 -5.34
N GLN A 83 5.18 12.61 -5.33
CA GLN A 83 6.49 12.26 -4.79
C GLN A 83 7.61 12.54 -5.80
N GLY A 84 7.35 12.33 -7.10
CA GLY A 84 8.30 12.64 -8.16
C GLY A 84 9.65 11.94 -7.96
N ASN A 85 10.73 12.72 -7.84
CA ASN A 85 12.09 12.19 -7.71
C ASN A 85 12.43 11.66 -6.29
N SER A 86 11.54 11.81 -5.30
CA SER A 86 11.80 11.29 -3.95
C SER A 86 11.53 9.79 -3.80
N LEU A 87 10.94 9.15 -4.82
CA LEU A 87 10.65 7.72 -4.79
C LEU A 87 11.91 6.88 -4.97
N ASP A 88 12.02 5.83 -4.17
CA ASP A 88 13.03 4.78 -4.33
C ASP A 88 12.64 3.78 -5.43
N ASP A 89 13.09 4.05 -6.66
CA ASP A 89 12.79 3.23 -7.84
C ASP A 89 13.29 1.77 -7.68
N ASP A 90 14.44 1.55 -7.02
CA ASP A 90 15.03 0.23 -6.86
C ASP A 90 14.21 -0.62 -5.88
N TYR A 91 13.76 -0.03 -4.76
CA TYR A 91 12.85 -0.67 -3.82
C TYR A 91 11.53 -1.07 -4.50
N MET A 92 10.95 -0.15 -5.27
CA MET A 92 9.69 -0.37 -5.99
C MET A 92 9.82 -1.53 -6.98
N ILE A 93 10.83 -1.50 -7.84
CA ILE A 93 11.03 -2.54 -8.86
C ILE A 93 11.28 -3.90 -8.21
N ASN A 94 12.10 -3.96 -7.15
CA ASN A 94 12.39 -5.21 -6.45
C ASN A 94 11.13 -5.88 -5.88
N TRP A 95 10.20 -5.11 -5.29
CA TRP A 95 8.95 -5.69 -4.77
C TRP A 95 7.95 -6.01 -5.87
N LEU A 96 7.78 -5.16 -6.87
CA LEU A 96 6.87 -5.43 -7.98
C LEU A 96 7.27 -6.70 -8.74
N GLN A 97 8.57 -6.95 -8.94
CA GLN A 97 9.06 -8.20 -9.53
C GLN A 97 8.74 -9.45 -8.69
N GLN A 98 8.73 -9.33 -7.36
CA GLN A 98 8.33 -10.42 -6.48
C GLN A 98 6.83 -10.68 -6.57
N PHE A 99 6.02 -9.62 -6.64
CA PHE A 99 4.58 -9.74 -6.83
C PHE A 99 4.21 -10.29 -8.20
N GLU A 100 4.89 -9.89 -9.26
CA GLU A 100 4.71 -10.48 -10.61
C GLU A 100 4.86 -12.00 -10.57
N LYS A 101 5.91 -12.49 -9.91
CA LYS A 101 6.13 -13.94 -9.72
C LYS A 101 5.03 -14.59 -8.86
N ALA A 102 4.66 -13.95 -7.75
CA ALA A 102 3.68 -14.51 -6.81
C ALA A 102 2.26 -14.54 -7.38
N LEU A 103 1.89 -13.55 -8.18
CA LEU A 103 0.56 -13.38 -8.79
C LEU A 103 0.47 -13.96 -10.20
N ASN A 104 1.60 -14.43 -10.76
CA ASN A 104 1.72 -14.85 -12.15
C ASN A 104 1.20 -13.76 -13.12
N ASP A 105 1.54 -12.51 -12.79
CA ASP A 105 1.29 -11.29 -13.54
C ASP A 105 2.64 -10.77 -14.04
N SER A 106 2.74 -10.22 -15.24
CA SER A 106 4.00 -9.65 -15.78
C SER A 106 3.85 -8.19 -16.18
N THR A 107 2.85 -7.51 -15.64
CA THR A 107 2.48 -6.14 -16.04
C THR A 107 2.88 -5.07 -15.03
N LEU A 108 3.02 -5.41 -13.75
CA LEU A 108 3.20 -4.46 -12.65
C LEU A 108 4.45 -3.59 -12.80
N VAL A 109 5.59 -4.17 -13.16
CA VAL A 109 6.85 -3.43 -13.35
C VAL A 109 6.74 -2.51 -14.56
N ALA A 110 6.18 -3.02 -15.67
CA ALA A 110 6.00 -2.26 -16.90
C ALA A 110 5.06 -1.07 -16.69
N GLU A 111 3.97 -1.27 -15.94
CA GLU A 111 3.05 -0.21 -15.56
C GLU A 111 3.74 0.85 -14.71
N TYR A 112 4.42 0.46 -13.63
CA TYR A 112 5.17 1.39 -12.78
C TYR A 112 6.17 2.21 -13.59
N GLN A 113 6.97 1.57 -14.46
CA GLN A 113 7.94 2.26 -15.31
C GLN A 113 7.27 3.22 -16.31
N SER A 114 6.10 2.87 -16.83
CA SER A 114 5.31 3.76 -17.69
C SER A 114 4.90 5.03 -16.94
N LEU A 115 4.33 4.87 -15.75
CA LEU A 115 3.94 5.99 -14.88
C LEU A 115 5.15 6.82 -14.46
N ARG A 116 6.29 6.19 -14.16
CA ARG A 116 7.52 6.89 -13.80
C ARG A 116 8.07 7.74 -14.93
N ARG A 117 8.06 7.27 -16.18
CA ARG A 117 8.52 8.08 -17.32
C ARG A 117 7.70 9.36 -17.51
N GLU A 118 6.41 9.33 -17.18
CA GLU A 118 5.54 10.51 -17.27
C GLU A 118 5.90 11.59 -16.25
N TYR A 119 6.45 11.22 -15.08
CA TYR A 119 6.67 12.13 -13.95
C TYR A 119 8.13 12.28 -13.50
N LYS A 120 9.07 11.60 -14.17
CA LYS A 120 10.52 11.72 -13.92
C LYS A 120 11.05 12.87 -14.78
N GLY A 121 11.11 14.08 -14.20
CA GLY A 121 11.66 15.27 -14.88
C GLY A 121 10.89 16.59 -14.70
N ASN A 122 9.83 16.61 -13.89
CA ASN A 122 9.24 17.87 -13.39
C ASN A 122 9.82 18.25 -12.03
#